data_AF-B7QKP3-F1
#
_entry.id   AF-B7QKP3-F1
#
_cell.length_a   1.000
_cell.length_b   1.000
_cell.length_c   1.000
_cell.angle_alpha   90.00
_cell.angle_beta   90.00
_cell.angle_gamma   90.00
#
_symmetry.space_group_name_H-M   'P 1'
#
loop_
_entity.id
_entity.type
_entity.pdbx_description
1 polymer ?
#
loop_
_entity_poly.entity_id
_entity_poly.type
_entity_poly.pdbx_seq_one_letter_code
_entity_poly.pdbx_strand_id
1 'polypeptide(L)'
;MKFGTALASVKYDIDVLPPDPKVNCRLTLLDDQGWLVLVRQGCSGTFGVTNPKLWWPQGMHRVPGYQYMAKAGRNCSTRLRSKKYYSSAKYLGKPVEATLDGVTDVYYQKFGLRTVRATETQLLLNERPLYLTGFGMHEDADIRGRGLDLALVVKDFNLIRWIGANSFRTSHYPYSEELMDQADAQGIAVIDESPAVAQGYKGQYMDVIMHNKYAAWYTDPGSLQVIERQTISEYEAMHGHYRKPIMISEYGADAVAGLHADPAFVFTEDFQAQLLFHHHKAFDQLRSKGYFVGEHVWNFADFMTDQDPRRAFGNRKGIFTRNRQPKAAAKVLRCRYHKLSGRTIGDFDAYCPPS
;
A
#
# COMPACT_ATOMS: atom_id res chain seq x y z
N MET A 1 16.78 -17.54 -28.81
CA MET A 1 16.41 -17.37 -27.38
C MET A 1 15.53 -18.54 -26.98
N LYS A 2 15.93 -19.32 -25.98
CA LYS A 2 15.07 -20.39 -25.43
C LYS A 2 13.94 -19.72 -24.64
N PHE A 3 12.70 -19.83 -25.11
CA PHE A 3 11.53 -19.49 -24.32
C PHE A 3 11.39 -20.52 -23.20
N GLY A 4 12.14 -20.32 -22.11
CA GLY A 4 11.88 -21.06 -20.88
C GLY A 4 10.51 -20.66 -20.36
N THR A 5 9.60 -21.60 -20.21
CA THR A 5 8.32 -21.38 -19.52
C THR A 5 8.61 -20.89 -18.12
N ALA A 6 8.19 -19.66 -17.81
CA ALA A 6 8.32 -19.12 -16.47
C ALA A 6 7.48 -19.96 -15.49
N LEU A 7 8.05 -20.29 -14.33
CA LEU A 7 7.42 -21.11 -13.30
C LEU A 7 7.46 -20.38 -11.97
N ALA A 8 6.30 -20.14 -11.35
CA ALA A 8 6.22 -19.72 -9.97
C ALA A 8 5.99 -20.94 -9.07
N SER A 9 6.75 -21.05 -7.99
CA SER A 9 6.57 -22.11 -6.98
C SER A 9 5.82 -21.54 -5.78
N VAL A 10 4.75 -22.20 -5.35
CA VAL A 10 3.94 -21.80 -4.20
C VAL A 10 3.92 -22.93 -3.20
N LYS A 11 4.40 -22.66 -1.98
CA LYS A 11 4.28 -23.55 -0.84
C LYS A 11 2.96 -23.25 -0.12
N TYR A 12 2.26 -24.29 0.31
CA TYR A 12 1.05 -24.14 1.12
C TYR A 12 1.10 -25.05 2.34
N ASP A 13 0.44 -24.62 3.40
CA ASP A 13 0.22 -25.34 4.64
C ASP A 13 -1.20 -25.03 5.12
N ILE A 14 -1.94 -26.05 5.55
CA ILE A 14 -3.35 -25.97 5.94
C ILE A 14 -3.47 -26.63 7.30
N ASP A 15 -3.62 -25.81 8.32
CA ASP A 15 -3.85 -26.28 9.68
C ASP A 15 -5.31 -26.72 9.86
N VAL A 16 -5.49 -27.92 10.42
CA VAL A 16 -6.80 -28.47 10.76
C VAL A 16 -6.96 -28.40 12.27
N LEU A 17 -7.97 -27.67 12.74
CA LEU A 17 -8.26 -27.50 14.16
C LEU A 17 -9.69 -27.99 14.51
N PRO A 18 -9.85 -28.88 15.52
CA PRO A 18 -8.77 -29.61 16.20
C PRO A 18 -8.04 -30.56 15.23
N PRO A 19 -6.77 -30.92 15.50
CA PRO A 19 -6.03 -31.84 14.64
C PRO A 19 -6.73 -33.19 14.51
N ASP A 20 -7.03 -33.59 13.28
CA ASP A 20 -7.65 -34.89 12.97
C ASP A 20 -6.92 -35.55 11.79
N PRO A 21 -6.20 -36.66 12.01
CA PRO A 21 -5.46 -37.35 10.94
C PRO A 21 -6.37 -37.99 9.88
N LYS A 22 -7.69 -38.04 10.09
CA LYS A 22 -8.66 -38.54 9.11
C LYS A 22 -9.09 -37.47 8.11
N VAL A 23 -8.78 -36.19 8.37
CA VAL A 23 -9.15 -35.09 7.48
C VAL A 23 -8.23 -35.07 6.26
N ASN A 24 -8.82 -35.24 5.08
CA ASN A 24 -8.13 -35.04 3.81
C ASN A 24 -8.40 -33.62 3.32
N CYS A 25 -7.35 -32.79 3.32
CA CYS A 25 -7.41 -31.46 2.71
C CYS A 25 -7.34 -31.56 1.19
N ARG A 26 -8.14 -30.73 0.52
CA ARG A 26 -8.09 -30.50 -0.91
C ARG A 26 -7.89 -29.02 -1.18
N LEU A 27 -6.78 -28.68 -1.83
CA LEU A 27 -6.51 -27.33 -2.32
C LEU A 27 -6.93 -27.20 -3.78
N THR A 28 -7.77 -26.23 -4.09
CA THR A 28 -8.15 -25.87 -5.46
C THR A 28 -7.67 -24.44 -5.73
N LEU A 29 -6.83 -24.27 -6.76
CA LEU A 29 -6.36 -22.96 -7.17
C LEU A 29 -7.20 -22.47 -8.34
N LEU A 30 -7.72 -21.25 -8.21
CA LEU A 30 -8.51 -20.57 -9.23
C LEU A 30 -7.80 -19.29 -9.69
N ASP A 31 -8.00 -18.91 -10.95
CA ASP A 31 -7.55 -17.63 -11.49
C ASP A 31 -8.49 -16.47 -11.08
N ASP A 32 -8.21 -15.25 -11.56
CA ASP A 32 -8.96 -14.04 -11.21
C ASP A 32 -10.41 -14.04 -11.72
N GLN A 33 -10.72 -14.90 -12.69
CA GLN A 33 -12.07 -15.09 -13.24
C GLN A 33 -12.77 -16.32 -12.63
N GLY A 34 -12.12 -17.02 -11.69
CA GLY A 34 -12.64 -18.22 -11.05
C GLY A 34 -12.43 -19.51 -11.84
N TRP A 35 -11.62 -19.51 -12.91
CA TRP A 35 -11.30 -20.72 -13.66
C TRP A 35 -10.28 -21.59 -12.92
N LEU A 36 -10.46 -22.90 -13.03
CA LEU A 36 -9.56 -23.87 -12.41
C LEU A 36 -8.15 -23.80 -13.02
N VAL A 37 -7.16 -23.51 -12.17
CA VAL A 37 -5.75 -23.60 -12.53
C VAL A 37 -5.20 -24.98 -12.18
N LEU A 38 -5.39 -25.44 -10.94
CA LEU A 38 -4.95 -26.76 -10.49
C LEU A 38 -5.68 -27.23 -9.24
N VAL A 39 -5.50 -28.52 -8.93
CA VAL A 39 -5.93 -29.15 -7.68
C VAL A 39 -4.75 -29.88 -7.03
N ARG A 40 -4.65 -29.84 -5.70
CA ARG A 40 -3.73 -30.64 -4.90
C ARG A 40 -4.48 -31.32 -3.75
N GLN A 41 -4.01 -32.51 -3.40
CA GLN A 41 -4.47 -33.27 -2.24
C GLN A 41 -3.40 -33.17 -1.15
N GLY A 42 -3.83 -33.25 0.11
CA GLY A 42 -2.96 -33.13 1.27
C GLY A 42 -2.96 -31.72 1.85
N CYS A 43 -2.71 -31.63 3.15
CA CYS A 43 -2.79 -30.39 3.92
C CYS A 43 -1.56 -29.50 3.78
N SER A 44 -0.42 -30.03 3.34
CA SER A 44 0.76 -29.23 3.03
C SER A 44 1.42 -29.70 1.74
N GLY A 45 2.19 -28.82 1.10
CA GLY A 45 2.91 -29.16 -0.12
C GLY A 45 3.44 -27.97 -0.88
N THR A 46 3.86 -28.22 -2.12
CA THR A 46 4.32 -27.19 -3.04
C THR A 46 3.80 -27.50 -4.44
N PHE A 47 3.40 -26.46 -5.17
CA PHE A 47 2.97 -26.59 -6.56
C PHE A 47 3.59 -25.50 -7.44
N GLY A 48 3.74 -25.83 -8.72
CA GLY A 48 4.20 -24.88 -9.74
C GLY A 48 3.01 -24.31 -10.53
N VAL A 49 3.05 -23.00 -10.79
CA VAL A 49 2.15 -22.30 -11.73
C VAL A 49 2.95 -21.95 -12.98
N THR A 50 2.61 -22.55 -14.11
CA THR A 50 3.25 -22.28 -15.40
C THR A 50 2.73 -20.98 -16.00
N ASN A 51 3.63 -20.18 -16.57
CA ASN A 51 3.34 -18.85 -17.10
C ASN A 51 2.51 -17.98 -16.13
N PRO A 52 3.00 -17.77 -14.90
CA PRO A 52 2.23 -17.13 -13.84
C PRO A 52 1.91 -15.67 -14.19
N LYS A 53 0.68 -15.24 -13.86
CA LYS A 53 0.30 -13.83 -13.87
C LYS A 53 0.73 -13.23 -12.53
N LEU A 54 1.69 -12.30 -12.58
CA LEU A 54 2.27 -11.69 -11.39
C LEU A 54 1.39 -10.56 -10.86
N TRP A 55 1.41 -10.38 -9.55
CA TRP A 55 0.86 -9.20 -8.90
C TRP A 55 1.80 -8.02 -9.14
N TRP A 56 1.20 -6.90 -9.53
CA TRP A 56 1.90 -5.64 -9.79
C TRP A 56 1.17 -4.50 -9.10
N PRO A 57 1.90 -3.50 -8.56
CA PRO A 57 1.29 -2.30 -8.05
C PRO A 57 0.84 -1.41 -9.20
N GLN A 58 0.00 -0.44 -8.87
CA GLN A 58 -0.42 0.57 -9.80
C GLN A 58 0.79 1.30 -10.42
N GLY A 59 0.72 1.49 -11.73
CA GLY A 59 1.75 2.18 -12.52
C GLY A 59 2.80 1.26 -13.14
N MET A 60 2.89 -0.02 -12.71
CA MET A 60 3.91 -0.95 -13.23
C MET A 60 3.40 -1.94 -14.26
N HIS A 61 2.08 -2.16 -14.34
CA HIS A 61 1.46 -3.12 -15.25
C HIS A 61 0.04 -2.68 -15.65
N ARG A 62 -0.46 -3.17 -16.78
CA ARG A 62 -1.81 -2.87 -17.30
C ARG A 62 -2.92 -3.44 -16.40
N VAL A 63 -2.64 -4.57 -15.77
CA VAL A 63 -3.53 -5.24 -14.80
C VAL A 63 -2.79 -5.26 -13.47
N PRO A 64 -2.92 -4.21 -12.63
CA PRO A 64 -2.40 -4.22 -11.27
C PRO A 64 -3.26 -5.11 -10.37
N GLY A 65 -2.75 -5.48 -9.20
CA GLY A 65 -3.57 -6.16 -8.19
C GLY A 65 -4.00 -7.59 -8.55
N TYR A 66 -3.33 -8.24 -9.51
CA TYR A 66 -3.73 -9.60 -9.93
C TYR A 66 -3.67 -10.58 -8.76
N GLN A 67 -4.79 -11.26 -8.48
CA GLN A 67 -4.91 -12.24 -7.40
C GLN A 67 -5.40 -13.58 -7.93
N TYR A 68 -4.78 -14.65 -7.46
CA TYR A 68 -5.36 -15.99 -7.51
C TYR A 68 -6.22 -16.21 -6.27
N MET A 69 -7.11 -17.21 -6.33
CA MET A 69 -7.91 -17.64 -5.19
C MET A 69 -7.59 -19.10 -4.87
N ALA A 70 -6.99 -19.32 -3.70
CA ALA A 70 -6.83 -20.64 -3.10
C ALA A 70 -8.10 -20.99 -2.33
N LYS A 71 -8.70 -22.12 -2.68
CA LYS A 71 -9.85 -22.71 -2.01
C LYS A 71 -9.39 -23.99 -1.32
N ALA A 72 -9.32 -23.97 0.00
CA ALA A 72 -8.95 -25.12 0.82
C ALA A 72 -10.22 -25.71 1.44
N GLY A 73 -10.53 -26.97 1.14
CA GLY A 73 -11.72 -27.64 1.67
C GLY A 73 -11.46 -29.04 2.20
N ARG A 74 -12.35 -29.52 3.07
CA ARG A 74 -12.34 -30.90 3.57
C ARG A 74 -13.08 -31.82 2.62
N ASN A 75 -12.43 -32.91 2.19
CA ASN A 75 -13.11 -34.05 1.57
C ASN A 75 -12.97 -35.27 2.48
N CYS A 76 -13.85 -35.42 3.47
CA CYS A 76 -13.97 -36.71 4.13
C CYS A 76 -14.61 -37.71 3.16
N SER A 77 -14.00 -38.87 2.97
CA SER A 77 -14.60 -39.99 2.26
C SER A 77 -15.07 -40.99 3.31
N THR A 78 -16.37 -41.01 3.62
CA THR A 78 -17.01 -42.22 4.16
C THR A 78 -18.20 -42.60 3.27
N ARG A 79 -18.26 -43.90 2.97
CA ARG A 79 -19.27 -44.54 2.13
C ARG A 79 -20.52 -44.81 3.01
N LEU A 80 -21.69 -44.39 2.50
CA LEU A 80 -23.05 -44.96 2.65
C LEU A 80 -24.16 -44.18 3.40
N ARG A 81 -25.22 -43.88 2.60
CA ARG A 81 -26.70 -43.78 2.83
C ARG A 81 -27.16 -42.80 3.94
N SER A 82 -27.92 -41.73 3.67
CA SER A 82 -29.28 -41.72 3.06
C SER A 82 -29.88 -40.30 2.86
N LYS A 83 -30.90 -40.21 1.98
CA LYS A 83 -32.06 -39.27 1.85
C LYS A 83 -31.90 -37.73 1.83
N LYS A 84 -32.23 -37.18 0.64
CA LYS A 84 -32.89 -35.89 0.25
C LYS A 84 -33.08 -34.80 1.32
N TYR A 85 -32.75 -33.54 0.97
CA TYR A 85 -33.66 -32.36 0.96
C TYR A 85 -33.09 -31.22 0.08
N TYR A 86 -33.97 -30.44 -0.57
CA TYR A 86 -33.67 -29.23 -1.37
C TYR A 86 -33.77 -27.96 -0.50
N SER A 87 -32.99 -26.91 -0.79
CA SER A 87 -33.54 -25.55 -1.03
C SER A 87 -32.51 -24.61 -1.66
N SER A 88 -33.04 -23.62 -2.37
CA SER A 88 -32.41 -22.73 -3.35
C SER A 88 -32.00 -21.37 -2.77
N ALA A 89 -30.83 -20.85 -3.15
CA ALA A 89 -30.54 -19.41 -3.15
C ALA A 89 -29.54 -19.07 -4.26
N LYS A 90 -29.95 -18.21 -5.19
CA LYS A 90 -29.22 -17.80 -6.38
C LYS A 90 -28.84 -16.33 -6.21
N TYR A 91 -27.58 -16.04 -5.87
CA TYR A 91 -26.95 -14.72 -5.97
C TYR A 91 -25.47 -14.89 -6.37
N LEU A 92 -25.10 -14.26 -7.49
CA LEU A 92 -23.78 -13.97 -8.07
C LEU A 92 -22.60 -14.88 -7.67
N GLY A 93 -22.25 -15.79 -8.59
CA GLY A 93 -20.92 -16.40 -8.75
C GLY A 93 -20.35 -17.19 -7.57
N LYS A 94 -20.95 -18.34 -7.20
CA LYS A 94 -20.41 -19.22 -6.15
C LYS A 94 -19.81 -20.52 -6.72
N PRO A 95 -18.67 -21.01 -6.18
CA PRO A 95 -18.22 -22.37 -6.40
C PRO A 95 -19.17 -23.37 -5.72
N VAL A 96 -19.45 -24.47 -6.40
CA VAL A 96 -20.19 -25.61 -5.84
C VAL A 96 -19.28 -26.41 -4.90
N GLU A 97 -19.77 -26.73 -3.70
CA GLU A 97 -19.10 -27.61 -2.72
C GLU A 97 -20.00 -28.78 -2.34
N ALA A 98 -19.40 -29.97 -2.28
CA ALA A 98 -20.03 -31.19 -1.83
C ALA A 98 -19.52 -31.56 -0.42
N THR A 99 -20.38 -32.25 0.33
CA THR A 99 -20.42 -32.37 1.79
C THR A 99 -20.11 -33.77 2.31
N LEU A 100 -19.60 -33.88 3.55
CA LEU A 100 -19.71 -35.12 4.35
C LEU A 100 -20.06 -34.81 5.83
N ASP A 101 -21.07 -35.53 6.33
CA ASP A 101 -22.11 -35.12 7.32
C ASP A 101 -23.02 -33.95 6.88
N GLY A 102 -22.91 -33.46 5.65
CA GLY A 102 -23.52 -32.17 5.34
C GLY A 102 -22.67 -30.98 5.80
N VAL A 103 -21.46 -31.18 6.34
CA VAL A 103 -20.56 -30.07 6.73
C VAL A 103 -19.24 -30.14 5.97
N THR A 104 -19.14 -29.34 4.92
CA THR A 104 -17.87 -28.97 4.28
C THR A 104 -17.39 -27.71 4.97
N ASP A 105 -16.19 -27.75 5.53
CA ASP A 105 -15.50 -26.52 5.91
C ASP A 105 -14.59 -26.11 4.76
N VAL A 106 -14.75 -24.88 4.31
CA VAL A 106 -13.98 -24.33 3.20
C VAL A 106 -13.54 -22.91 3.52
N TYR A 107 -12.25 -22.70 3.30
CA TYR A 107 -11.60 -21.41 3.41
C TYR A 107 -11.15 -20.92 2.04
N TYR A 108 -11.30 -19.61 1.84
CA TYR A 108 -10.89 -18.92 0.63
C TYR A 108 -9.80 -17.92 0.98
N GLN A 109 -8.63 -18.06 0.35
CA GLN A 109 -7.51 -17.12 0.49
C GLN A 109 -7.15 -16.55 -0.87
N LYS A 110 -7.24 -15.22 -1.00
CA LYS A 110 -6.67 -14.53 -2.16
C LYS A 110 -5.18 -14.31 -1.94
N PHE A 111 -4.40 -14.39 -3.01
CA PHE A 111 -2.97 -14.09 -2.95
C PHE A 111 -2.42 -13.66 -4.32
N GLY A 112 -1.38 -12.82 -4.29
CA GLY A 112 -0.67 -12.35 -5.47
C GLY A 112 0.73 -12.96 -5.57
N LEU A 113 1.11 -13.43 -6.76
CA LEU A 113 2.47 -13.92 -7.00
C LEU A 113 3.42 -12.75 -7.25
N ARG A 114 4.40 -12.54 -6.36
CA ARG A 114 5.40 -11.47 -6.49
C ARG A 114 6.72 -11.83 -5.81
N THR A 115 7.82 -11.23 -6.26
CA THR A 115 9.10 -11.23 -5.53
C THR A 115 9.41 -9.81 -5.06
N VAL A 116 10.00 -9.68 -3.87
CA VAL A 116 10.50 -8.41 -3.32
C VAL A 116 11.96 -8.61 -2.93
N ARG A 117 12.84 -7.71 -3.35
CA ARG A 117 14.27 -7.79 -3.04
C ARG A 117 14.87 -6.41 -2.87
N ALA A 118 15.55 -6.16 -1.76
CA ALA A 118 16.41 -5.00 -1.60
C ALA A 118 17.82 -5.32 -2.15
N THR A 119 18.46 -4.30 -2.71
CA THR A 119 19.89 -4.29 -3.06
C THR A 119 20.58 -3.19 -2.27
N GLU A 120 21.82 -2.84 -2.60
CA GLU A 120 22.49 -1.68 -1.98
C GLU A 120 21.87 -0.34 -2.40
N THR A 121 21.13 -0.28 -3.52
CA THR A 121 20.61 0.98 -4.07
C THR A 121 19.13 0.93 -4.44
N GLN A 122 18.59 -0.24 -4.74
CA GLN A 122 17.25 -0.38 -5.28
C GLN A 122 16.38 -1.30 -4.43
N LEU A 123 15.10 -0.97 -4.35
CA LEU A 123 14.03 -1.89 -3.99
C LEU A 123 13.45 -2.45 -5.29
N LEU A 124 13.43 -3.77 -5.42
CA LEU A 124 12.97 -4.46 -6.63
C LEU A 124 11.69 -5.23 -6.34
N LEU A 125 10.73 -5.13 -7.25
CA LEU A 125 9.55 -5.97 -7.31
C LEU A 125 9.55 -6.72 -8.64
N ASN A 126 9.48 -8.04 -8.59
CA ASN A 126 9.51 -8.89 -9.79
C ASN A 126 10.74 -8.55 -10.68
N GLU A 127 11.89 -8.35 -10.04
CA GLU A 127 13.17 -7.91 -10.65
C GLU A 127 13.14 -6.54 -11.35
N ARG A 128 12.11 -5.71 -11.12
CA ARG A 128 12.04 -4.33 -11.63
C ARG A 128 12.17 -3.32 -10.50
N PRO A 129 12.90 -2.21 -10.70
CA PRO A 129 12.90 -1.07 -9.79
C PRO A 129 11.50 -0.63 -9.38
N LEU A 130 11.25 -0.64 -8.07
CA LEU A 130 10.05 -0.14 -7.45
C LEU A 130 10.35 1.23 -6.83
N TYR A 131 9.62 2.24 -7.29
CA TYR A 131 9.61 3.56 -6.67
C TYR A 131 8.27 3.76 -5.95
N LEU A 132 8.31 3.94 -4.64
CA LEU A 132 7.13 4.06 -3.79
C LEU A 132 6.67 5.52 -3.74
N THR A 133 5.49 5.78 -4.29
CA THR A 133 4.79 7.08 -4.23
C THR A 133 3.56 6.90 -3.37
N GLY A 134 3.42 7.69 -2.32
CA GLY A 134 2.41 7.41 -1.31
C GLY A 134 2.37 8.36 -0.13
N PHE A 135 1.88 7.84 0.97
CA PHE A 135 1.65 8.62 2.18
C PHE A 135 1.67 7.73 3.42
N GLY A 136 1.98 8.34 4.56
CA GLY A 136 1.46 7.81 5.82
C GLY A 136 -0.04 7.98 5.88
N MET A 137 -0.75 7.02 6.46
CA MET A 137 -2.21 7.08 6.67
C MET A 137 -2.54 7.02 8.15
N HIS A 138 -3.83 7.13 8.48
CA HIS A 138 -4.39 6.77 9.77
C HIS A 138 -5.82 6.26 9.59
N GLU A 139 -6.20 5.23 10.34
CA GLU A 139 -7.60 4.85 10.52
C GLU A 139 -8.27 5.88 11.45
N ASP A 140 -8.66 7.03 10.89
CA ASP A 140 -9.31 8.12 11.62
C ASP A 140 -10.36 8.85 10.77
N ALA A 141 -11.51 9.09 11.39
CA ALA A 141 -12.64 9.78 10.79
C ALA A 141 -13.45 10.56 11.84
N ASP A 142 -14.22 11.54 11.37
CA ASP A 142 -15.14 12.28 12.23
C ASP A 142 -16.17 11.35 12.90
N ILE A 143 -16.48 11.67 14.16
CA ILE A 143 -17.40 10.96 15.05
C ILE A 143 -16.94 9.56 15.47
N ARG A 144 -16.56 8.70 14.51
CA ARG A 144 -16.22 7.29 14.77
C ARG A 144 -14.75 7.03 15.15
N GLY A 145 -13.88 8.04 15.05
CA GLY A 145 -12.45 7.88 15.31
C GLY A 145 -11.87 6.75 14.45
N ARG A 146 -11.36 5.70 15.09
CA ARG A 146 -10.77 4.51 14.44
C ARG A 146 -11.78 3.45 14.00
N GLY A 147 -13.08 3.69 14.17
CA GLY A 147 -14.10 2.72 13.77
C GLY A 147 -14.13 2.48 12.26
N LEU A 148 -14.09 1.20 11.84
CA LEU A 148 -14.16 0.79 10.44
C LEU A 148 -15.40 1.35 9.73
N ASP A 149 -15.21 1.83 8.51
CA ASP A 149 -16.27 2.28 7.61
C ASP A 149 -15.92 1.91 6.17
N LEU A 150 -16.61 0.92 5.61
CA LEU A 150 -16.34 0.43 4.25
C LEU A 150 -16.60 1.49 3.18
N ALA A 151 -17.53 2.42 3.40
CA ALA A 151 -17.77 3.51 2.45
C ALA A 151 -16.58 4.49 2.44
N LEU A 152 -16.01 4.75 3.62
CA LEU A 152 -14.81 5.57 3.73
C LEU A 152 -13.57 4.87 3.15
N VAL A 153 -13.42 3.55 3.40
CA VAL A 153 -12.34 2.76 2.78
C VAL A 153 -12.41 2.86 1.26
N VAL A 154 -13.58 2.65 0.65
CA VAL A 154 -13.76 2.81 -0.80
C VAL A 154 -13.43 4.23 -1.26
N LYS A 155 -13.84 5.25 -0.50
CA LYS A 155 -13.51 6.65 -0.80
C LYS A 155 -12.01 6.91 -0.75
N ASP A 156 -11.33 6.39 0.26
CA ASP A 156 -9.89 6.56 0.45
C ASP A 156 -9.15 5.95 -0.74
N PHE A 157 -9.43 4.70 -1.11
CA PHE A 157 -8.81 4.07 -2.28
C PHE A 157 -9.09 4.78 -3.61
N ASN A 158 -10.30 5.32 -3.79
CA ASN A 158 -10.61 6.16 -4.95
C ASN A 158 -9.73 7.42 -4.99
N LEU A 159 -9.46 8.03 -3.84
CA LEU A 159 -8.56 9.18 -3.73
C LEU A 159 -7.08 8.80 -3.94
N ILE A 160 -6.64 7.66 -3.40
CA ILE A 160 -5.29 7.10 -3.64
C ILE A 160 -5.06 6.97 -5.15
N ARG A 161 -6.02 6.37 -5.86
CA ARG A 161 -5.99 6.24 -7.32
C ARG A 161 -6.07 7.60 -8.04
N TRP A 162 -6.89 8.52 -7.56
CA TRP A 162 -7.03 9.86 -8.14
C TRP A 162 -5.73 10.66 -8.07
N ILE A 163 -5.02 10.59 -6.93
CA ILE A 163 -3.66 11.13 -6.76
C ILE A 163 -2.66 10.44 -7.69
N GLY A 164 -2.85 9.14 -7.96
CA GLY A 164 -1.90 8.34 -8.73
C GLY A 164 -0.83 7.68 -7.87
N ALA A 165 -1.05 7.59 -6.55
CA ALA A 165 -0.17 6.89 -5.63
C ALA A 165 -0.22 5.36 -5.86
N ASN A 166 0.88 4.69 -5.51
CA ASN A 166 1.01 3.23 -5.62
C ASN A 166 1.33 2.56 -4.29
N SER A 167 1.40 3.32 -3.18
CA SER A 167 1.73 2.78 -1.87
C SER A 167 1.21 3.61 -0.70
N PHE A 168 1.13 3.00 0.48
CA PHE A 168 0.98 3.71 1.76
C PHE A 168 1.69 2.95 2.90
N ARG A 169 1.86 3.61 4.05
CA ARG A 169 2.38 3.03 5.29
C ARG A 169 1.27 2.99 6.36
N THR A 170 1.12 1.86 7.06
CA THR A 170 0.10 1.66 8.12
C THR A 170 0.50 2.37 9.42
N SER A 171 0.70 3.69 9.34
CA SER A 171 1.14 4.47 10.49
C SER A 171 0.04 4.52 11.56
N HIS A 172 0.26 4.10 12.79
CA HIS A 172 1.46 3.43 13.33
C HIS A 172 1.05 2.14 14.03
N TYR A 173 0.35 1.28 13.30
CA TYR A 173 -0.22 0.03 13.76
C TYR A 173 -0.78 -0.75 12.55
N PRO A 174 -0.88 -2.08 12.63
CA PRO A 174 -1.57 -2.85 11.61
C PRO A 174 -3.01 -2.36 11.44
N TYR A 175 -3.44 -2.18 10.20
CA TYR A 175 -4.79 -1.74 9.86
C TYR A 175 -5.76 -2.93 9.75
N SER A 176 -7.05 -2.61 9.63
CA SER A 176 -8.11 -3.58 9.34
C SER A 176 -7.82 -4.47 8.11
N GLU A 177 -8.20 -5.74 8.19
CA GLU A 177 -8.05 -6.72 7.11
C GLU A 177 -8.76 -6.24 5.84
N GLU A 178 -9.90 -5.57 5.98
CA GLU A 178 -10.67 -5.02 4.86
C GLU A 178 -9.88 -3.95 4.08
N LEU A 179 -9.08 -3.14 4.76
CA LEU A 179 -8.22 -2.14 4.12
C LEU A 179 -7.04 -2.82 3.41
N MET A 180 -6.44 -3.84 4.04
CA MET A 180 -5.35 -4.63 3.45
C MET A 180 -5.83 -5.41 2.21
N ASP A 181 -7.03 -5.98 2.25
CA ASP A 181 -7.68 -6.66 1.12
C ASP A 181 -7.91 -5.71 -0.06
N GLN A 182 -8.33 -4.46 0.21
CA GLN A 182 -8.45 -3.44 -0.82
C GLN A 182 -7.09 -3.06 -1.40
N ALA A 183 -6.03 -2.99 -0.58
CA ALA A 183 -4.68 -2.70 -1.06
C ALA A 183 -4.19 -3.79 -2.02
N ASP A 184 -4.34 -5.06 -1.65
CA ASP A 184 -3.97 -6.17 -2.52
C ASP A 184 -4.78 -6.17 -3.83
N ALA A 185 -6.11 -5.99 -3.75
CA ALA A 185 -6.99 -6.04 -4.92
C ALA A 185 -6.77 -4.87 -5.89
N GLN A 186 -6.42 -3.69 -5.37
CA GLN A 186 -6.19 -2.49 -6.18
C GLN A 186 -4.73 -2.29 -6.60
N GLY A 187 -3.83 -3.17 -6.16
CA GLY A 187 -2.41 -3.07 -6.46
C GLY A 187 -1.74 -1.89 -5.76
N ILE A 188 -2.02 -1.68 -4.48
CA ILE A 188 -1.37 -0.66 -3.65
C ILE A 188 -0.38 -1.37 -2.72
N ALA A 189 0.91 -1.04 -2.83
CA ALA A 189 1.94 -1.61 -1.98
C ALA A 189 1.84 -1.05 -0.56
N VAL A 190 1.96 -1.92 0.45
CA VAL A 190 1.83 -1.52 1.85
C VAL A 190 3.14 -1.73 2.57
N ILE A 191 3.57 -0.71 3.31
CA ILE A 191 4.58 -0.86 4.37
C ILE A 191 3.81 -1.08 5.66
N ASP A 192 3.77 -2.34 6.11
CA ASP A 192 3.03 -2.74 7.30
C ASP A 192 3.89 -2.52 8.57
N GLU A 193 3.41 -1.65 9.45
CA GLU A 193 4.12 -1.14 10.62
C GLU A 193 3.49 -1.70 11.91
N SER A 194 4.32 -2.28 12.78
CA SER A 194 3.90 -2.63 14.14
C SER A 194 3.80 -1.38 15.02
N PRO A 195 3.08 -1.41 16.17
CA PRO A 195 2.83 -0.20 16.98
C PRO A 195 4.02 0.33 17.78
N ALA A 196 5.25 -0.09 17.45
CA ALA A 196 6.49 0.28 18.11
C ALA A 196 6.96 1.70 17.70
N VAL A 197 6.21 2.72 18.11
CA VAL A 197 6.51 4.13 17.81
C VAL A 197 7.55 4.71 18.76
N ALA A 198 8.31 5.70 18.28
CA ALA A 198 9.30 6.48 19.06
C ALA A 198 10.51 5.66 19.56
N GLN A 199 10.79 4.52 18.93
CA GLN A 199 12.00 3.74 19.17
C GLN A 199 13.12 4.14 18.20
N GLY A 200 14.32 4.38 18.72
CA GLY A 200 15.50 4.67 17.90
C GLY A 200 16.09 3.39 17.32
N TYR A 201 15.88 3.14 16.03
CA TYR A 201 16.50 2.01 15.34
C TYR A 201 17.77 2.42 14.60
N LYS A 202 18.80 1.57 14.63
CA LYS A 202 20.05 1.80 13.88
C LYS A 202 19.91 1.33 12.45
N GLY A 203 20.20 2.20 11.47
CA GLY A 203 20.12 1.90 10.04
C GLY A 203 20.96 0.70 9.57
N GLN A 204 21.97 0.28 10.36
CA GLN A 204 22.78 -0.90 10.07
C GLN A 204 21.97 -2.21 10.03
N TYR A 205 20.85 -2.30 10.75
CA TYR A 205 20.02 -3.50 10.81
C TYR A 205 18.84 -3.50 9.82
N MET A 206 18.64 -2.41 9.07
CA MET A 206 17.52 -2.27 8.15
C MET A 206 17.92 -2.65 6.74
N ASP A 207 17.04 -3.26 5.95
CA ASP A 207 17.33 -3.52 4.52
C ASP A 207 17.12 -2.27 3.65
N VAL A 208 16.15 -1.43 4.02
CA VAL A 208 15.84 -0.14 3.41
C VAL A 208 15.80 0.90 4.52
N ILE A 209 16.42 2.05 4.31
CA ILE A 209 16.37 3.14 5.29
C ILE A 209 15.16 4.03 5.00
N MET A 210 14.29 4.13 5.98
CA MET A 210 13.13 5.01 5.97
C MET A 210 13.40 6.18 6.92
N HIS A 211 13.41 7.40 6.39
CA HIS A 211 13.76 8.58 7.16
C HIS A 211 12.61 9.59 7.20
N ASN A 212 12.26 10.05 8.40
CA ASN A 212 11.28 11.10 8.60
C ASN A 212 12.00 12.45 8.67
N LYS A 213 11.68 13.38 7.77
CA LYS A 213 12.31 14.71 7.76
C LYS A 213 11.30 15.82 7.48
N TYR A 214 11.36 16.87 8.30
CA TYR A 214 10.44 18.01 8.26
C TYR A 214 11.22 19.33 8.13
N ALA A 215 12.04 19.42 7.08
CA ALA A 215 12.81 20.63 6.77
C ALA A 215 11.87 21.81 6.44
N ALA A 216 12.23 23.01 6.88
CA ALA A 216 11.42 24.23 6.87
C ALA A 216 10.11 24.17 7.70
N TRP A 217 9.85 23.08 8.41
CA TRP A 217 8.70 22.94 9.32
C TRP A 217 9.14 22.85 10.78
N TYR A 218 9.77 21.74 11.20
CA TYR A 218 10.29 21.59 12.56
C TYR A 218 11.72 22.11 12.71
N THR A 219 12.50 22.11 11.62
CA THR A 219 13.83 22.73 11.55
C THR A 219 13.79 23.89 10.58
N ASP A 220 14.36 25.03 10.97
CA ASP A 220 14.36 26.28 10.19
C ASP A 220 12.95 26.72 9.70
N PRO A 221 11.94 26.86 10.60
CA PRO A 221 10.55 27.08 10.21
C PRO A 221 10.38 28.25 9.24
N GLY A 222 9.64 28.03 8.15
CA GLY A 222 9.38 29.05 7.12
C GLY A 222 10.47 29.18 6.04
N SER A 223 11.65 28.61 6.25
CA SER A 223 12.81 28.78 5.35
C SER A 223 12.82 27.77 4.20
N LEU A 224 11.89 27.87 3.26
CA LEU A 224 11.73 26.91 2.15
C LEU A 224 13.02 26.66 1.33
N GLN A 225 13.85 27.70 1.18
CA GLN A 225 15.12 27.65 0.44
C GLN A 225 16.16 26.67 1.00
N VAL A 226 16.02 26.25 2.27
CA VAL A 226 16.98 25.32 2.89
C VAL A 226 16.69 23.85 2.58
N ILE A 227 15.44 23.54 2.20
CA ILE A 227 14.95 22.17 2.00
C ILE A 227 15.87 21.41 1.03
N GLU A 228 16.09 21.98 -0.16
CA GLU A 228 16.81 21.29 -1.23
C GLU A 228 18.23 20.91 -0.79
N ARG A 229 19.00 21.88 -0.30
CA ARG A 229 20.38 21.65 0.11
C ARG A 229 20.48 20.70 1.31
N GLN A 230 19.65 20.89 2.34
CA GLN A 230 19.71 20.08 3.56
C GLN A 230 19.34 18.62 3.27
N THR A 231 18.23 18.40 2.57
CA THR A 231 17.76 17.05 2.23
C THR A 231 18.77 16.32 1.35
N ILE A 232 19.33 16.96 0.32
CA ILE A 232 20.31 16.33 -0.56
C ILE A 232 21.56 15.92 0.22
N SER A 233 22.15 16.85 0.98
CA SER A 233 23.37 16.61 1.75
C SER A 233 23.21 15.49 2.77
N GLU A 234 22.07 15.43 3.45
CA GLU A 234 21.79 14.42 4.47
C GLU A 234 21.63 13.02 3.88
N TYR A 235 20.91 12.90 2.77
CA TYR A 235 20.67 11.62 2.11
C TYR A 235 21.93 11.08 1.42
N GLU A 236 22.78 11.96 0.86
CA GLU A 236 24.09 11.57 0.35
C GLU A 236 24.99 11.01 1.46
N ALA A 237 25.08 11.71 2.60
CA ALA A 237 25.86 11.24 3.74
C ALA A 237 25.33 9.92 4.27
N MET A 238 24.01 9.78 4.39
CA MET A 238 23.35 8.55 4.84
C MET A 238 23.63 7.38 3.90
N HIS A 239 23.51 7.58 2.58
CA HIS A 239 23.81 6.52 1.62
C HIS A 239 25.31 6.19 1.58
N GLY A 240 26.18 7.20 1.65
CA GLY A 240 27.63 7.00 1.71
C GLY A 240 28.07 6.18 2.91
N HIS A 241 27.36 6.30 4.05
CA HIS A 241 27.63 5.54 5.26
C HIS A 241 27.04 4.12 5.23
N TYR A 242 25.75 3.97 4.89
CA TYR A 242 25.06 2.68 5.03
C TYR A 242 25.03 1.81 3.77
N ARG A 243 25.20 2.42 2.57
CA ARG A 243 25.10 1.76 1.25
C ARG A 243 23.81 0.94 1.07
N LYS A 244 22.69 1.59 1.37
CA LYS A 244 21.34 1.00 1.29
C LYS A 244 20.40 1.92 0.51
N PRO A 245 19.34 1.37 -0.10
CA PRO A 245 18.24 2.15 -0.63
C PRO A 245 17.61 2.98 0.49
N ILE A 246 17.23 4.21 0.16
CA ILE A 246 16.68 5.17 1.12
C ILE A 246 15.37 5.72 0.57
N MET A 247 14.38 5.89 1.44
CA MET A 247 13.17 6.64 1.13
C MET A 247 12.87 7.65 2.22
N ILE A 248 12.21 8.73 1.84
CA ILE A 248 11.58 9.60 2.82
C ILE A 248 10.22 9.02 3.19
N SER A 249 10.05 8.66 4.45
CA SER A 249 8.83 8.04 4.96
C SER A 249 7.83 9.03 5.54
N GLU A 250 8.31 10.22 5.90
CA GLU A 250 7.46 11.35 6.27
C GLU A 250 8.13 12.67 5.87
N TYR A 251 7.34 13.55 5.26
CA TYR A 251 7.62 14.97 5.06
C TYR A 251 6.32 15.72 4.85
N GLY A 252 6.28 17.00 5.19
CA GLY A 252 5.09 17.83 5.03
C GLY A 252 5.05 18.99 6.01
N ALA A 253 3.95 19.74 6.01
CA ALA A 253 3.69 20.83 6.92
C ALA A 253 2.21 20.89 7.27
N ASP A 254 1.88 21.40 8.46
CA ASP A 254 0.47 21.61 8.82
C ASP A 254 -0.11 22.69 7.90
N ALA A 255 -1.35 22.50 7.46
CA ALA A 255 -2.12 23.47 6.69
C ALA A 255 -3.56 23.49 7.19
N VAL A 256 -4.01 24.67 7.65
CA VAL A 256 -5.41 24.90 7.99
C VAL A 256 -6.14 25.23 6.69
N ALA A 257 -7.09 24.39 6.31
CA ALA A 257 -7.85 24.58 5.07
C ALA A 257 -8.54 25.96 5.04
N GLY A 258 -8.40 26.67 3.93
CA GLY A 258 -8.90 28.04 3.73
C GLY A 258 -7.98 29.15 4.23
N LEU A 259 -6.86 28.83 4.90
CA LEU A 259 -5.87 29.84 5.29
C LEU A 259 -4.87 30.06 4.14
N HIS A 260 -4.82 31.30 3.64
CA HIS A 260 -3.97 31.70 2.53
C HIS A 260 -3.12 32.93 2.88
N ALA A 261 -1.92 33.02 2.32
CA ALA A 261 -1.08 34.21 2.41
C ALA A 261 -0.08 34.29 1.25
N ASP A 262 0.23 35.53 0.85
CA ASP A 262 1.35 35.85 -0.03
C ASP A 262 2.16 37.01 0.59
N PRO A 263 3.48 36.85 0.87
CA PRO A 263 4.26 35.61 0.74
C PRO A 263 3.72 34.46 1.60
N ALA A 264 3.96 33.22 1.17
CA ALA A 264 3.50 32.03 1.86
C ALA A 264 4.00 31.97 3.32
N PHE A 265 3.12 31.62 4.25
CA PHE A 265 3.40 31.61 5.69
C PHE A 265 3.06 30.25 6.33
N VAL A 266 3.72 29.87 7.42
CA VAL A 266 3.45 28.59 8.11
C VAL A 266 1.95 28.43 8.43
N PHE A 267 1.43 27.20 8.34
CA PHE A 267 0.00 26.84 8.44
C PHE A 267 -0.90 27.24 7.26
N THR A 268 -0.43 28.01 6.28
CA THR A 268 -1.21 28.32 5.07
C THR A 268 -1.16 27.16 4.07
N GLU A 269 -2.21 27.03 3.25
CA GLU A 269 -2.22 26.08 2.14
C GLU A 269 -1.12 26.39 1.11
N ASP A 270 -0.82 27.68 0.89
CA ASP A 270 0.23 28.14 -0.02
C ASP A 270 1.62 27.66 0.43
N PHE A 271 1.90 27.74 1.73
CA PHE A 271 3.14 27.24 2.30
C PHE A 271 3.27 25.73 2.18
N GLN A 272 2.20 24.98 2.47
CA GLN A 272 2.22 23.52 2.30
C GLN A 272 2.50 23.14 0.84
N ALA A 273 1.86 23.79 -0.12
CA ALA A 273 2.08 23.56 -1.54
C ALA A 273 3.54 23.88 -1.97
N GLN A 274 4.06 25.06 -1.60
CA GLN A 274 5.45 25.45 -1.92
C GLN A 274 6.48 24.53 -1.26
N LEU A 275 6.24 24.12 -0.01
CA LEU A 275 7.10 23.17 0.70
C LEU A 275 7.19 21.83 -0.02
N LEU A 276 6.08 21.31 -0.56
CA LEU A 276 6.10 20.10 -1.38
C LEU A 276 6.94 20.30 -2.63
N PHE A 277 6.79 21.41 -3.36
CA PHE A 277 7.60 21.69 -4.56
C PHE A 277 9.10 21.68 -4.29
N HIS A 278 9.56 22.30 -3.19
CA HIS A 278 10.98 22.28 -2.83
C HIS A 278 11.49 20.88 -2.45
N HIS A 279 10.71 20.11 -1.71
CA HIS A 279 11.04 18.71 -1.42
C HIS A 279 11.13 17.88 -2.71
N HIS A 280 10.18 18.06 -3.63
CA HIS A 280 10.11 17.34 -4.90
C HIS A 280 11.34 17.60 -5.80
N LYS A 281 11.87 18.84 -5.81
CA LYS A 281 13.14 19.16 -6.50
C LYS A 281 14.33 18.39 -5.91
N ALA A 282 14.42 18.30 -4.58
CA ALA A 282 15.45 17.51 -3.91
C ALA A 282 15.33 16.02 -4.25
N PHE A 283 14.10 15.50 -4.20
CA PHE A 283 13.82 14.11 -4.49
C PHE A 283 14.17 13.74 -5.93
N ASP A 284 13.89 14.61 -6.91
CA ASP A 284 14.26 14.35 -8.30
C ASP A 284 15.78 14.24 -8.49
N GLN A 285 16.57 15.07 -7.80
CA GLN A 285 18.03 14.97 -7.77
C GLN A 285 18.53 13.71 -7.05
N LEU A 286 17.87 13.28 -5.97
CA LEU A 286 18.22 12.04 -5.26
C LEU A 286 17.84 10.80 -6.07
N ARG A 287 16.70 10.82 -6.77
CA ARG A 287 16.26 9.75 -7.69
C ARG A 287 17.23 9.57 -8.84
N SER A 288 17.77 10.64 -9.41
CA SER A 288 18.77 10.53 -10.48
C SER A 288 20.09 9.89 -10.02
N LYS A 289 20.34 9.79 -8.71
CA LYS A 289 21.48 9.06 -8.14
C LYS A 289 21.23 7.56 -7.98
N GLY A 290 19.99 7.10 -8.17
CA GLY A 290 19.66 5.69 -8.22
C GLY A 290 19.59 4.97 -6.87
N TYR A 291 19.60 5.67 -5.73
CA TYR A 291 19.39 5.04 -4.40
C TYR A 291 18.14 5.51 -3.65
N PHE A 292 17.43 6.50 -4.18
CA PHE A 292 16.22 7.04 -3.58
C PHE A 292 14.99 6.29 -4.11
N VAL A 293 14.37 5.47 -3.26
CA VAL A 293 13.37 4.45 -3.68
C VAL A 293 11.93 4.80 -3.30
N GLY A 294 11.69 5.94 -2.66
CA GLY A 294 10.31 6.35 -2.38
C GLY A 294 10.15 7.68 -1.68
N GLU A 295 8.92 8.19 -1.73
CA GLU A 295 8.47 9.42 -1.09
C GLU A 295 7.04 9.26 -0.54
N HIS A 296 6.92 9.28 0.78
CA HIS A 296 5.63 9.25 1.48
C HIS A 296 5.36 10.59 2.16
N VAL A 297 4.35 11.31 1.66
CA VAL A 297 3.91 12.55 2.30
C VAL A 297 3.23 12.22 3.63
N TRP A 298 3.50 13.04 4.65
CA TRP A 298 2.74 13.01 5.88
C TRP A 298 1.70 14.13 5.81
N ASN A 299 0.41 13.85 5.74
CA ASN A 299 -0.29 12.55 5.76
C ASN A 299 -1.33 12.50 4.63
N PHE A 300 -1.96 11.35 4.39
CA PHE A 300 -3.10 11.25 3.47
C PHE A 300 -4.20 12.24 3.84
N ALA A 301 -4.70 12.21 5.09
CA ALA A 301 -5.75 13.12 5.55
C ALA A 301 -5.39 13.72 6.92
N ASP A 302 -6.03 14.83 7.27
CA ASP A 302 -6.00 15.34 8.63
C ASP A 302 -6.56 14.28 9.59
N PHE A 303 -5.97 14.18 10.79
CA PHE A 303 -6.38 13.20 11.79
C PHE A 303 -6.28 13.76 13.21
N MET A 304 -6.99 13.15 14.16
CA MET A 304 -7.02 13.64 15.54
C MET A 304 -5.76 13.26 16.34
N THR A 305 -5.34 14.16 17.23
CA THR A 305 -4.28 13.94 18.22
C THR A 305 -4.76 14.40 19.59
N ASP A 306 -4.02 14.06 20.64
CA ASP A 306 -4.16 14.73 21.92
C ASP A 306 -3.95 16.24 21.79
N GLN A 307 -4.46 16.98 22.78
CA GLN A 307 -4.35 18.44 22.82
C GLN A 307 -2.89 18.85 23.06
N ASP A 308 -2.37 19.68 22.17
CA ASP A 308 -1.05 20.31 22.26
C ASP A 308 -1.15 21.70 21.60
N PRO A 309 -0.51 22.76 22.13
CA PRO A 309 -0.57 24.10 21.54
C PRO A 309 -0.13 24.19 20.07
N ARG A 310 0.64 23.21 19.58
CA ARG A 310 1.10 23.09 18.18
C ARG A 310 0.13 22.29 17.31
N ARG A 311 -1.02 21.87 17.84
CA ARG A 311 -2.03 21.04 17.16
C ARG A 311 -3.36 21.78 17.08
N ALA A 312 -3.62 22.37 15.91
CA ALA A 312 -4.86 23.07 15.62
C ALA A 312 -6.01 22.06 15.36
N PHE A 313 -6.56 21.49 16.44
CA PHE A 313 -7.58 20.44 16.41
C PHE A 313 -7.08 19.21 15.62
N GLY A 314 -6.07 18.55 16.19
CA GLY A 314 -5.38 17.40 15.60
C GLY A 314 -4.15 17.78 14.77
N ASN A 315 -3.68 16.81 13.97
CA ASN A 315 -2.62 16.98 12.99
C ASN A 315 -3.23 17.47 11.66
N ARG A 316 -2.68 18.56 11.11
CA ARG A 316 -3.20 19.24 9.92
C ARG A 316 -2.30 19.10 8.69
N LYS A 317 -1.38 18.13 8.71
CA LYS A 317 -0.47 17.86 7.59
C LYS A 317 -1.12 17.09 6.45
N GLY A 318 -2.36 16.65 6.63
CA GLY A 318 -3.12 15.98 5.58
C GLY A 318 -3.13 16.78 4.28
N ILE A 319 -2.90 16.10 3.17
CA ILE A 319 -3.16 16.67 1.83
C ILE A 319 -4.67 16.71 1.56
N PHE A 320 -5.43 15.81 2.18
CA PHE A 320 -6.88 15.87 2.29
C PHE A 320 -7.29 16.40 3.67
N THR A 321 -8.44 17.07 3.73
CA THR A 321 -9.12 17.30 5.00
C THR A 321 -9.58 15.97 5.61
N ARG A 322 -9.92 15.97 6.91
CA ARG A 322 -10.42 14.78 7.62
C ARG A 322 -11.65 14.15 6.95
N ASN A 323 -12.44 14.98 6.25
CA ASN A 323 -13.64 14.63 5.49
C ASN A 323 -13.34 14.31 4.01
N ARG A 324 -12.08 14.01 3.66
CA ARG A 324 -11.64 13.52 2.34
C ARG A 324 -11.89 14.53 1.20
N GLN A 325 -11.73 15.83 1.49
CA GLN A 325 -11.72 16.89 0.48
C GLN A 325 -10.29 17.36 0.19
N PRO A 326 -9.90 17.57 -1.07
CA PRO A 326 -8.52 17.93 -1.43
C PRO A 326 -8.17 19.35 -0.99
N LYS A 327 -7.02 19.52 -0.34
CA LYS A 327 -6.33 20.82 -0.20
C LYS A 327 -5.52 21.14 -1.47
N ALA A 328 -4.94 22.34 -1.55
CA ALA A 328 -4.02 22.71 -2.63
C ALA A 328 -2.88 21.69 -2.83
N ALA A 329 -2.30 21.21 -1.72
CA ALA A 329 -1.22 20.24 -1.73
C ALA A 329 -1.58 18.88 -2.39
N ALA A 330 -2.84 18.46 -2.32
CA ALA A 330 -3.30 17.23 -2.98
C ALA A 330 -3.16 17.31 -4.50
N LYS A 331 -3.41 18.49 -5.08
CA LYS A 331 -3.28 18.73 -6.52
C LYS A 331 -1.82 18.78 -6.97
N VAL A 332 -0.95 19.39 -6.16
CA VAL A 332 0.51 19.35 -6.37
C VAL A 332 1.02 17.90 -6.41
N LEU A 333 0.60 17.09 -5.44
CA LEU A 333 1.03 15.69 -5.35
C LEU A 333 0.47 14.84 -6.50
N ARG A 334 -0.80 15.07 -6.86
CA ARG A 334 -1.44 14.44 -8.01
C ARG A 334 -0.62 14.67 -9.27
N CYS A 335 -0.25 15.91 -9.53
CA CYS A 335 0.56 16.25 -10.69
C CYS A 335 1.86 15.46 -10.73
N ARG A 336 2.56 15.43 -9.59
CA ARG A 336 3.82 14.71 -9.46
C ARG A 336 3.67 13.21 -9.70
N TYR A 337 2.74 12.54 -9.04
CA TYR A 337 2.65 11.08 -9.08
C TYR A 337 2.16 10.56 -10.45
N HIS A 338 1.27 11.28 -11.12
CA HIS A 338 0.92 10.97 -12.52
C HIS A 338 2.12 11.17 -13.46
N LYS A 339 2.87 12.27 -13.32
CA LYS A 339 4.11 12.49 -14.09
C LYS A 339 5.14 11.40 -13.87
N LEU A 340 5.38 11.00 -12.62
CA LEU A 340 6.33 9.94 -12.27
C LEU A 340 5.94 8.56 -12.79
N SER A 341 4.64 8.30 -12.91
CA SER A 341 4.11 7.05 -13.46
C SER A 341 3.87 7.08 -14.98
N GLY A 342 4.18 8.20 -15.65
CA GLY A 342 3.94 8.39 -17.08
C GLY A 342 2.46 8.40 -17.47
N ARG A 343 1.56 8.69 -16.53
CA ARG A 343 0.12 8.77 -16.74
C ARG A 343 -0.30 10.21 -17.07
N THR A 344 -1.23 10.36 -18.00
CA THR A 344 -1.82 11.65 -18.32
C THR A 344 -3.00 11.94 -17.39
N ILE A 345 -3.13 13.21 -17.00
CA ILE A 345 -4.28 13.72 -16.26
C ILE A 345 -5.32 14.17 -17.30
N GLY A 346 -6.50 13.57 -17.27
CA GLY A 346 -7.56 13.79 -18.28
C GLY A 346 -8.46 15.00 -18.01
N ASP A 347 -8.35 15.62 -16.84
CA ASP A 347 -9.07 16.83 -16.42
C ASP A 347 -8.10 18.00 -16.20
N PHE A 348 -8.63 19.21 -16.06
CA PHE A 348 -7.80 20.36 -15.75
C PHE A 348 -7.31 20.30 -14.30
N ASP A 349 -5.99 20.38 -14.10
CA ASP A 349 -5.36 20.51 -12.80
C ASP A 349 -4.51 21.78 -12.78
N ALA A 350 -4.93 22.79 -12.01
CA ALA A 350 -4.28 24.10 -11.97
C ALA A 350 -2.81 24.04 -11.51
N TYR A 351 -2.43 22.97 -10.80
CA TYR A 351 -1.06 22.76 -10.33
C TYR A 351 -0.22 21.90 -11.30
N CYS A 352 -0.83 21.45 -12.39
CA CYS A 352 -0.12 20.87 -13.53
C CYS A 352 -0.05 21.87 -14.68
N PRO A 353 1.11 22.51 -14.92
CA PRO A 353 1.28 23.22 -16.18
C PRO A 353 1.10 22.23 -17.35
N PRO A 354 0.37 22.61 -18.42
CA PRO A 354 0.27 21.80 -19.62
C PRO A 354 1.68 21.51 -20.16
N SER A 355 1.89 20.25 -20.55
CA SER A 355 3.14 19.72 -21.10
C SER A 355 3.57 20.41 -22.38
#